data_AF-A0A0Q8D6D4-F1
#
_entry.id   AF-A0A0Q8D6D4-F1
#
_cell.length_a   1.000
_cell.length_b   1.000
_cell.length_c   1.000
_cell.angle_alpha   90.00
_cell.angle_beta   90.00
_cell.angle_gamma   90.00
#
_symmetry.space_group_name_H-M   'P 1'
#
loop_
_entity.id
_entity.type
_entity.pdbx_description
1 polymer ?
#
loop_
_entity_poly.entity_id
_entity_poly.type
_entity_poly.pdbx_seq_one_letter_code
_entity_poly.pdbx_strand_id
1 'polypeptide(L)'
;MSIFDIFRKKPKMPASIEDGMASQADDFINAFRGPGSPIDADRLDFSRDSIALVDRILQDFYAQNAQLPDDLHFLASAYVFECARRRYGGRYLRGDEKNPFVLVVGEPEFQIGVCAMEKVLGRAANGPEDNLQFFFDGIDYPYQQKQSVTLV
;
A
#
# COMPACT_ATOMS: atom_id res chain seq x y z
N MET A 1 -12.36 41.05 -18.36
CA MET A 1 -11.64 40.02 -17.58
C MET A 1 -12.69 39.13 -16.95
N SER A 2 -12.61 37.81 -17.18
CA SER A 2 -13.69 36.88 -16.87
C SER A 2 -13.50 36.26 -15.48
N ILE A 3 -14.58 36.15 -14.72
CA ILE A 3 -14.67 35.63 -13.34
C ILE A 3 -14.46 34.11 -13.26
N PHE A 4 -14.18 33.47 -14.40
CA PHE A 4 -14.14 32.01 -14.56
C PHE A 4 -12.75 31.38 -14.39
N ASP A 5 -11.70 32.17 -14.11
CA ASP A 5 -10.32 31.67 -13.96
C ASP A 5 -9.96 31.23 -12.53
N ILE A 6 -10.88 31.30 -11.56
CA ILE A 6 -10.55 31.13 -10.14
C ILE A 6 -10.50 29.65 -9.68
N PHE A 7 -11.07 28.68 -10.42
CA PHE A 7 -11.13 27.29 -9.94
C PHE A 7 -10.89 26.21 -11.00
N ARG A 8 -9.70 26.23 -11.63
CA ARG A 8 -9.11 25.01 -12.21
C ARG A 8 -7.69 24.80 -11.67
N LYS A 9 -7.58 24.41 -10.40
CA LYS A 9 -6.40 23.67 -9.96
C LYS A 9 -6.42 22.34 -10.72
N LYS A 10 -5.68 22.26 -11.83
CA LYS A 10 -5.35 20.96 -12.43
C LYS A 10 -4.73 20.10 -11.31
N PRO A 11 -5.17 18.85 -11.11
CA PRO A 11 -4.49 17.96 -10.17
C PRO A 11 -3.02 17.95 -10.56
N LYS A 12 -2.16 18.33 -9.61
CA LYS A 12 -0.71 18.41 -9.84
C LYS A 12 -0.26 16.96 -10.04
N MET A 13 0.10 16.59 -11.27
CA MET A 13 0.67 15.26 -11.52
C MET A 13 1.84 15.06 -10.56
N PRO A 14 1.92 13.91 -9.87
CA PRO A 14 3.02 13.65 -8.95
C PRO A 14 4.35 13.71 -9.72
N ALA A 15 5.41 14.20 -9.07
CA ALA A 15 6.70 14.39 -9.74
C ALA A 15 7.43 13.06 -9.99
N SER A 16 7.04 11.99 -9.28
CA SER A 16 7.59 10.64 -9.38
C SER A 16 6.52 9.58 -9.07
N ILE A 17 6.85 8.29 -9.31
CA ILE A 17 5.98 7.19 -8.89
C ILE A 17 5.90 7.14 -7.35
N GLU A 18 7.00 7.45 -6.68
CA GLU A 18 7.09 7.52 -5.22
C GLU A 18 6.14 8.57 -4.63
N ASP A 19 6.12 9.78 -5.21
CA ASP A 19 5.19 10.84 -4.78
C ASP A 19 3.74 10.43 -5.06
N GLY A 20 3.51 9.73 -6.17
CA GLY A 20 2.21 9.16 -6.51
C GLY A 20 1.75 8.16 -5.46
N MET A 21 2.57 7.15 -5.15
CA MET A 21 2.25 6.16 -4.11
C MET A 21 2.07 6.77 -2.74
N ALA A 22 2.93 7.71 -2.34
CA ALA A 22 2.78 8.44 -1.09
C ALA A 22 1.43 9.17 -1.00
N SER A 23 1.03 9.88 -2.07
CA SER A 23 -0.27 10.55 -2.13
C SER A 23 -1.44 9.56 -2.05
N GLN A 24 -1.35 8.42 -2.73
CA GLN A 24 -2.41 7.40 -2.68
C GLN A 24 -2.51 6.74 -1.31
N ALA A 25 -1.38 6.56 -0.61
CA ALA A 25 -1.38 6.08 0.74
C ALA A 25 -1.99 7.10 1.72
N ASP A 26 -1.76 8.41 1.52
CA ASP A 26 -2.45 9.45 2.28
C ASP A 26 -3.96 9.47 1.98
N ASP A 27 -4.35 9.27 0.72
CA ASP A 27 -5.77 9.15 0.31
C ASP A 27 -6.46 7.94 0.96
N PHE A 28 -5.74 6.82 1.14
CA PHE A 28 -6.22 5.68 1.93
C PHE A 28 -6.57 6.12 3.36
N ILE A 29 -5.69 6.83 4.06
CA ILE A 29 -5.96 7.34 5.41
C ILE A 29 -7.21 8.22 5.39
N ASN A 30 -7.29 9.15 4.43
CA ASN A 30 -8.39 10.09 4.30
C ASN A 30 -9.73 9.39 4.06
N ALA A 31 -9.75 8.27 3.33
CA ALA A 31 -10.97 7.47 3.11
C ALA A 31 -11.58 6.94 4.42
N PHE A 32 -10.79 6.81 5.48
CA PHE A 32 -11.23 6.36 6.80
C PHE A 32 -11.35 7.50 7.84
N ARG A 33 -11.09 8.76 7.46
CA ARG A 33 -11.30 9.94 8.31
C ARG A 33 -12.76 10.36 8.28
N GLY A 34 -13.64 9.63 8.98
CA GLY A 34 -15.05 9.99 9.05
C GLY A 34 -15.83 9.27 10.16
N PRO A 35 -16.95 9.86 10.64
CA PRO A 35 -17.86 9.18 11.55
C PRO A 35 -18.36 7.87 10.94
N GLY A 36 -18.32 6.79 11.72
CA GLY A 36 -18.75 5.47 11.26
C GLY A 36 -17.69 4.68 10.48
N SER A 37 -16.45 5.18 10.39
CA SER A 37 -15.34 4.40 9.85
C SER A 37 -15.11 3.11 10.66
N PRO A 38 -14.82 1.96 10.01
CA PRO A 38 -14.54 0.69 10.70
C PRO A 38 -13.22 0.69 11.48
N ILE A 39 -12.37 1.70 11.26
CA ILE A 39 -11.07 1.84 11.91
C ILE A 39 -10.81 3.27 12.37
N ASP A 40 -9.90 3.41 13.32
CA ASP A 40 -9.34 4.69 13.73
C ASP A 40 -8.23 5.10 12.75
N ALA A 41 -8.51 6.06 11.87
CA ALA A 41 -7.57 6.53 10.85
C ALA A 41 -6.33 7.22 11.44
N ASP A 42 -6.38 7.72 12.68
CA ASP A 42 -5.20 8.32 13.32
C ASP A 42 -4.15 7.27 13.69
N ARG A 43 -4.53 5.99 13.69
CA ARG A 43 -3.61 4.85 13.86
C ARG A 43 -3.03 4.32 12.55
N LEU A 44 -3.43 4.89 11.41
CA LEU A 44 -2.77 4.65 10.12
C LEU A 44 -1.55 5.58 10.00
N ASP A 45 -0.51 5.28 10.79
CA ASP A 45 0.70 6.10 10.96
C ASP A 45 1.92 5.60 10.17
N PHE A 46 1.69 4.71 9.20
CA PHE A 46 2.70 4.01 8.40
C PHE A 46 3.66 3.12 9.20
N SER A 47 3.34 2.83 10.45
CA SER A 47 4.10 1.86 11.25
C SER A 47 3.77 0.43 10.84
N ARG A 48 4.63 -0.51 11.27
CA ARG A 48 4.37 -1.95 11.17
C ARG A 48 2.99 -2.32 11.72
N ASP A 49 2.60 -1.75 12.86
CA ASP A 49 1.36 -2.12 13.56
C ASP A 49 0.12 -1.55 12.87
N SER A 50 0.27 -0.50 12.07
CA SER A 50 -0.83 0.06 11.26
C SER A 50 -1.31 -0.88 10.15
N ILE A 51 -0.47 -1.84 9.73
CA ILE A 51 -0.83 -2.86 8.72
C ILE A 51 -1.96 -3.76 9.22
N ALA A 52 -2.00 -4.05 10.53
CA ALA A 52 -3.09 -4.79 11.14
C ALA A 52 -4.46 -4.12 10.96
N LEU A 53 -4.50 -2.80 10.76
CA LEU A 53 -5.75 -2.07 10.46
C LEU A 53 -6.18 -2.26 9.01
N VAL A 54 -5.23 -2.30 8.08
CA VAL A 54 -5.49 -2.69 6.68
C VAL A 54 -6.03 -4.12 6.63
N ASP A 55 -5.37 -5.04 7.33
CA ASP A 55 -5.82 -6.43 7.48
C ASP A 55 -7.26 -6.53 8.01
N ARG A 56 -7.64 -5.67 8.96
CA ARG A 56 -9.00 -5.61 9.50
C ARG A 56 -10.02 -5.13 8.47
N ILE A 57 -9.70 -4.09 7.69
CA ILE A 57 -10.58 -3.62 6.62
C ILE A 57 -10.84 -4.73 5.61
N LEU A 58 -9.79 -5.44 5.19
CA LEU A 58 -9.90 -6.51 4.20
C LEU A 58 -10.63 -7.75 4.75
N GLN A 59 -10.61 -7.96 6.07
CA GLN A 59 -11.39 -9.01 6.72
C GLN A 59 -12.90 -8.84 6.50
N ASP A 60 -13.40 -7.61 6.45
CA ASP A 60 -14.83 -7.36 6.24
C ASP A 60 -15.27 -7.80 4.85
N PHE A 61 -14.44 -7.58 3.82
CA PHE A 61 -14.69 -8.05 2.45
C PHE A 61 -14.73 -9.58 2.38
N TYR A 62 -13.75 -10.23 3.01
CA TYR A 62 -13.73 -11.69 3.10
C TYR A 62 -14.98 -12.24 3.81
N ALA A 63 -15.32 -11.68 4.98
CA ALA A 63 -16.46 -12.15 5.78
C ALA A 63 -17.80 -11.96 5.06
N GLN A 64 -17.92 -10.93 4.23
CA GLN A 64 -19.12 -10.64 3.45
C GLN A 64 -19.12 -11.34 2.07
N ASN A 65 -18.05 -12.06 1.73
CA ASN A 65 -17.81 -12.58 0.38
C ASN A 65 -17.99 -11.48 -0.69
N ALA A 66 -17.52 -10.28 -0.38
CA ALA A 66 -17.64 -9.10 -1.22
C ALA A 66 -16.35 -8.87 -2.00
N GLN A 67 -16.48 -8.42 -3.24
CA GLN A 67 -15.32 -8.02 -4.04
C GLN A 67 -14.72 -6.72 -3.49
N LEU A 68 -13.39 -6.70 -3.36
CA LEU A 68 -12.65 -5.48 -3.04
C LEU A 68 -12.72 -4.50 -4.23
N PRO A 69 -13.25 -3.28 -4.07
CA PRO A 69 -13.28 -2.30 -5.15
C PRO A 69 -11.86 -1.91 -5.60
N ASP A 70 -11.66 -1.75 -6.91
CA ASP A 70 -10.34 -1.46 -7.50
C ASP A 70 -9.67 -0.21 -6.90
N ASP A 71 -10.44 0.84 -6.65
CA ASP A 71 -9.92 2.06 -6.00
C ASP A 71 -9.40 1.76 -4.59
N LEU A 72 -10.15 1.01 -3.79
CA LEU A 72 -9.74 0.64 -2.43
C LEU A 72 -8.57 -0.35 -2.44
N HIS A 73 -8.54 -1.28 -3.40
CA HIS A 73 -7.39 -2.17 -3.63
C HIS A 73 -6.12 -1.35 -3.86
N PHE A 74 -6.18 -0.37 -4.75
CA PHE A 74 -5.03 0.46 -5.07
C PHE A 74 -4.57 1.31 -3.88
N LEU A 75 -5.49 1.98 -3.19
CA LEU A 75 -5.20 2.78 -2.00
C LEU A 75 -4.60 1.94 -0.86
N ALA A 76 -5.18 0.77 -0.57
CA ALA A 76 -4.66 -0.15 0.45
C ALA A 76 -3.26 -0.67 0.09
N SER A 77 -3.04 -1.02 -1.18
CA SER A 77 -1.73 -1.46 -1.67
C SER A 77 -0.68 -0.35 -1.55
N ALA A 78 -1.03 0.87 -1.93
CA ALA A 78 -0.17 2.04 -1.77
C ALA A 78 0.23 2.25 -0.31
N TYR A 79 -0.73 2.10 0.62
CA TYR A 79 -0.45 2.21 2.05
C TYR A 79 0.54 1.14 2.55
N VAL A 80 0.36 -0.12 2.15
CA VAL A 80 1.31 -1.20 2.49
C VAL A 80 2.69 -0.94 1.91
N PHE A 81 2.77 -0.50 0.65
CA PHE A 81 4.05 -0.12 0.04
C PHE A 81 4.73 1.01 0.79
N GLU A 82 3.99 2.05 1.18
CA GLU A 82 4.56 3.19 1.89
C GLU A 82 5.02 2.86 3.30
N CYS A 83 4.36 1.92 3.99
CA CYS A 83 4.89 1.36 5.24
C CYS A 83 6.29 0.75 5.03
N ALA A 84 6.46 -0.02 3.94
CA ALA A 84 7.73 -0.68 3.63
C ALA A 84 8.78 0.33 3.19
N ARG A 85 8.42 1.27 2.30
CA ARG A 85 9.33 2.28 1.76
C ARG A 85 9.82 3.24 2.82
N ARG A 86 8.97 3.66 3.76
CA ARG A 86 9.37 4.53 4.89
C ARG A 86 10.34 3.81 5.84
N ARG A 87 10.19 2.49 6.01
CA ARG A 87 11.04 1.68 6.88
C ARG A 87 12.38 1.30 6.24
N TYR A 88 12.37 0.89 4.98
CA TYR A 88 13.53 0.27 4.31
C TYR A 88 14.12 1.11 3.16
N GLY A 89 13.49 2.24 2.82
CA GLY A 89 13.81 3.03 1.64
C GLY A 89 13.34 2.34 0.36
N GLY A 90 14.08 2.55 -0.73
CA GLY A 90 13.84 1.90 -2.02
C GLY A 90 13.11 2.76 -3.04
N ARG A 91 12.93 2.17 -4.22
CA ARG A 91 12.32 2.80 -5.40
C ARG A 91 11.35 1.85 -6.08
N TYR A 92 10.40 2.40 -6.83
CA TYR A 92 9.44 1.58 -7.57
C TYR A 92 9.98 1.18 -8.94
N LEU A 93 9.71 -0.06 -9.33
CA LEU A 93 9.84 -0.58 -10.68
C LEU A 93 8.47 -0.98 -11.23
N ARG A 94 8.38 -1.08 -12.56
CA ARG A 94 7.24 -1.72 -13.23
C ARG A 94 7.34 -3.23 -13.06
N GLY A 95 6.24 -3.85 -12.67
CA GLY A 95 6.11 -5.31 -12.62
C GLY A 95 5.19 -5.85 -13.70
N ASP A 96 4.41 -6.87 -13.36
CA ASP A 96 3.51 -7.58 -14.27
C ASP A 96 2.04 -7.15 -14.09
N GLU A 97 1.11 -7.91 -14.68
CA GLU A 97 -0.34 -7.61 -14.61
C GLU A 97 -0.89 -7.71 -13.18
N LYS A 98 -0.34 -8.58 -12.33
CA LYS A 98 -0.80 -8.80 -10.96
C LYS A 98 -0.18 -7.81 -9.99
N ASN A 99 1.09 -7.48 -10.22
CA ASN A 99 1.83 -6.48 -9.46
C ASN A 99 2.44 -5.45 -10.42
N PRO A 100 1.64 -4.50 -10.95
CA PRO A 100 2.13 -3.45 -11.84
C PRO A 100 3.24 -2.58 -11.25
N PHE A 101 3.35 -2.56 -9.91
CA PHE A 101 4.39 -1.91 -9.16
C PHE A 101 5.10 -2.90 -8.24
N VAL A 102 6.43 -2.83 -8.25
CA VAL A 102 7.29 -3.58 -7.33
C VAL A 102 8.15 -2.56 -6.59
N LEU A 103 8.08 -2.54 -5.26
CA LEU A 103 9.00 -1.74 -4.45
C LEU A 103 10.30 -2.53 -4.29
N VAL A 104 11.41 -1.99 -4.77
CA VAL A 104 12.73 -2.60 -4.63
C VAL A 104 13.49 -1.91 -3.50
N VAL A 105 13.88 -2.69 -2.48
CA VAL A 105 14.65 -2.22 -1.31
C VAL A 105 16.00 -2.93 -1.20
N GLY A 106 16.97 -2.28 -0.54
CA GLY A 106 18.30 -2.86 -0.25
C GLY A 106 19.40 -2.58 -1.28
N GLU A 107 19.09 -1.87 -2.38
CA GLU A 107 20.09 -1.49 -3.37
C GLU A 107 21.15 -0.53 -2.79
N PRO A 108 22.42 -0.62 -3.24
CA PRO A 108 22.93 -1.46 -4.32
C PRO A 108 23.43 -2.85 -3.90
N GLU A 109 23.50 -3.17 -2.60
CA GLU A 109 24.15 -4.40 -2.12
C GLU A 109 23.32 -5.67 -2.37
N PHE A 110 22.00 -5.56 -2.29
CA PHE A 110 21.05 -6.66 -2.52
C PHE A 110 19.72 -6.09 -3.00
N GLN A 111 18.77 -6.95 -3.37
CA GLN A 111 17.47 -6.51 -3.89
C GLN A 111 16.34 -7.36 -3.33
N ILE A 112 15.46 -6.72 -2.57
CA ILE A 112 14.19 -7.31 -2.17
C ILE A 112 13.08 -6.64 -2.98
N GLY A 113 12.42 -7.41 -3.85
CA GLY A 113 11.21 -6.98 -4.54
C GLY A 113 9.99 -7.24 -3.65
N VAL A 114 9.24 -6.20 -3.31
CA VAL A 114 8.00 -6.30 -2.54
C VAL A 114 6.83 -6.14 -3.51
N CYS A 115 5.95 -7.14 -3.58
CA CYS A 115 4.79 -7.19 -4.47
C CYS A 115 3.49 -7.14 -3.66
N ALA A 116 3.06 -5.96 -3.22
CA ALA A 116 1.94 -5.84 -2.29
C ALA A 116 0.55 -5.94 -2.93
N MET A 117 0.43 -5.67 -4.24
CA MET A 117 -0.90 -5.57 -4.88
C MET A 117 -1.64 -6.91 -4.93
N GLU A 118 -0.96 -7.97 -5.35
CA GLU A 118 -1.56 -9.32 -5.33
C GLU A 118 -1.87 -9.77 -3.91
N LYS A 119 -1.01 -9.47 -2.93
CA LYS A 119 -1.24 -9.78 -1.51
C LYS A 119 -2.49 -9.13 -0.96
N VAL A 120 -2.74 -7.86 -1.27
CA VAL A 120 -3.93 -7.14 -0.79
C VAL A 120 -5.21 -7.75 -1.37
N LEU A 121 -5.22 -8.12 -2.66
CA LEU A 121 -6.35 -8.83 -3.26
C LEU A 121 -6.55 -10.21 -2.63
N GLY A 122 -5.46 -10.97 -2.49
CA GLY A 122 -5.46 -12.28 -1.83
C GLY A 122 -6.03 -12.20 -0.42
N ARG A 123 -5.62 -11.21 0.36
CA ARG A 123 -6.12 -11.02 1.73
C ARG A 123 -7.64 -10.80 1.79
N ALA A 124 -8.20 -10.06 0.85
CA ALA A 124 -9.64 -9.81 0.77
C ALA A 124 -10.42 -11.05 0.29
N ALA A 125 -9.82 -11.89 -0.57
CA ALA A 125 -10.48 -13.06 -1.16
C ALA A 125 -10.31 -14.34 -0.33
N ASN A 126 -9.11 -14.59 0.19
CA ASN A 126 -8.73 -15.83 0.88
C ASN A 126 -8.77 -15.69 2.40
N GLY A 127 -8.89 -14.48 2.92
CA GLY A 127 -9.01 -14.26 4.36
C GLY A 127 -7.65 -14.34 5.08
N PRO A 128 -7.61 -14.84 6.33
CA PRO A 128 -6.41 -14.86 7.16
C PRO A 128 -5.21 -15.64 6.60
N GLU A 129 -5.41 -16.52 5.62
CA GLU A 129 -4.33 -17.25 4.95
C GLU A 129 -3.37 -16.31 4.20
N ASP A 130 -3.87 -15.17 3.72
CA ASP A 130 -3.08 -14.12 3.05
C ASP A 130 -2.77 -12.94 3.99
N ASN A 131 -2.37 -13.24 5.23
CA ASN A 131 -2.11 -12.24 6.26
C ASN A 131 -1.09 -11.18 5.84
N LEU A 132 -1.48 -9.89 5.83
CA LEU A 132 -0.60 -8.80 5.40
C LEU A 132 0.51 -8.51 6.40
N GLN A 133 0.25 -8.67 7.70
CA GLN A 133 1.27 -8.49 8.74
C GLN A 133 2.43 -9.48 8.53
N PHE A 134 2.13 -10.76 8.29
CA PHE A 134 3.11 -11.79 8.02
C PHE A 134 3.92 -11.50 6.75
N PHE A 135 3.25 -11.06 5.68
CA PHE A 135 3.92 -10.64 4.45
C PHE A 135 4.91 -9.48 4.70
N PHE A 136 4.48 -8.45 5.43
CA PHE A 136 5.33 -7.30 5.74
C PHE A 136 6.53 -7.69 6.63
N ASP A 137 6.30 -8.52 7.63
CA ASP A 137 7.35 -9.03 8.51
C ASP A 137 8.38 -9.87 7.75
N GLY A 138 7.95 -10.53 6.68
CA GLY A 138 8.81 -11.30 5.77
C GLY A 138 9.91 -10.48 5.08
N ILE A 139 9.84 -9.14 5.12
CA ILE A 139 10.89 -8.25 4.59
C ILE A 139 12.12 -8.23 5.52
N ASP A 140 11.92 -8.31 6.84
CA ASP A 140 12.95 -7.95 7.81
C ASP A 140 14.14 -8.93 7.78
N TYR A 141 13.87 -10.24 7.71
CA TYR A 141 14.91 -11.27 7.66
C TYR A 141 15.83 -11.15 6.42
N PRO A 142 15.32 -11.19 5.17
CA PRO A 142 16.19 -11.04 4.00
C PRO A 142 16.90 -9.69 3.98
N TYR A 143 16.28 -8.63 4.54
CA TYR A 143 16.92 -7.32 4.61
C TYR A 143 18.14 -7.33 5.54
N GLN A 144 18.02 -7.94 6.72
CA GLN A 144 19.14 -8.10 7.66
C GLN A 144 20.25 -9.00 7.10
N GLN A 145 19.88 -10.06 6.37
CA GLN A 145 20.84 -10.99 5.76
C GLN A 145 21.42 -10.49 4.43
N LYS A 146 20.98 -9.33 3.94
CA LYS A 146 21.32 -8.80 2.61
C LYS A 146 21.08 -9.83 1.50
N GLN A 147 19.97 -10.56 1.61
CA GLN A 147 19.60 -11.61 0.67
C GLN A 147 18.64 -11.05 -0.38
N SER A 148 18.97 -11.27 -1.66
CA SER A 148 18.06 -10.89 -2.75
C SER A 148 16.91 -11.90 -2.87
N VAL A 149 15.67 -11.42 -2.80
CA VAL A 149 14.44 -12.21 -2.90
C VAL A 149 13.30 -11.39 -3.48
N THR A 150 12.25 -12.05 -3.96
CA THR A 150 10.97 -11.38 -4.27
C THR A 150 9.91 -11.93 -3.32
N LEU A 151 9.21 -11.02 -2.64
CA LEU A 151 8.09 -11.33 -1.76
C LEU A 151 6.79 -11.10 -2.54
N VAL A 152 5.99 -12.15 -2.66
CA VAL A 152 4.72 -12.20 -3.38
C VAL A 152 3.60 -12.73 -2.52
#